data_AF-A0A529XEH4-F1
#
_entry.id   AF-A0A529XEH4-F1
#
_cell.length_a   1.000
_cell.length_b   1.000
_cell.length_c   1.000
_cell.angle_alpha   90.00
_cell.angle_beta   90.00
_cell.angle_gamma   90.00
#
_symmetry.space_group_name_H-M   'P 1'
#
loop_
_entity.id
_entity.type
_entity.pdbx_description
1 polymer ?
#
loop_
_entity_poly.entity_id
_entity_poly.type
_entity_poly.pdbx_seq_one_letter_code
_entity_poly.pdbx_strand_id
1 'polypeptide(L)'
;TKGGVTLPSYRGDIINGIEFDARSRIPDPARQEMAYRQSAATLNLLRAFAQGGYASLENVHRWMLGFVADSPQGEKYESLANRITETMEFMRAVGITSETNFALRETDFYTSHEALLLGYEEALTRVDSTSGDWYATSGHMIWIGDRTRQPDHAHVEYCRGIK
;
A
#
# COMPACT_ATOMS: atom_id res chain seq x y z
N THR A 1 -14.58 -21.80 15.46
CA THR A 1 -14.66 -23.16 16.06
C THR A 1 -14.27 -24.18 15.03
N LYS A 2 -13.45 -25.18 15.38
CA LYS A 2 -13.15 -26.34 14.54
C LYS A 2 -13.13 -27.59 15.42
N GLY A 3 -13.75 -28.68 14.98
CA GLY A 3 -13.76 -29.95 15.74
C GLY A 3 -14.24 -29.80 17.19
N GLY A 4 -15.25 -28.95 17.45
CA GLY A 4 -15.76 -28.68 18.80
C GLY A 4 -14.92 -27.71 19.64
N VAL A 5 -13.71 -27.33 19.21
CA VAL A 5 -12.85 -26.38 19.92
C VAL A 5 -13.14 -24.95 19.45
N THR A 6 -13.39 -24.03 20.38
CA THR A 6 -13.60 -22.60 20.13
C THR A 6 -12.41 -21.81 20.63
N LEU A 7 -11.80 -21.03 19.74
CA LEU A 7 -10.67 -20.14 20.02
C LEU A 7 -10.99 -18.73 19.52
N PRO A 8 -10.31 -17.68 20.04
CA PRO A 8 -10.42 -16.34 19.48
C PRO A 8 -10.11 -16.31 17.98
N SER A 9 -10.79 -15.43 17.25
CA SER A 9 -10.54 -15.21 15.83
C SER A 9 -9.13 -14.69 15.58
N TYR A 10 -8.58 -15.01 14.40
CA TYR A 10 -7.38 -14.38 13.89
C TYR A 10 -7.77 -12.97 13.44
N ARG A 11 -6.99 -11.96 13.85
CA ARG A 11 -7.31 -10.54 13.62
C ARG A 11 -6.21 -9.82 12.82
N GLY A 12 -5.35 -10.57 12.13
CA GLY A 12 -4.17 -10.04 11.45
C GLY A 12 -2.90 -10.24 12.28
N ASP A 13 -1.77 -10.40 11.60
CA ASP A 13 -0.48 -10.70 12.22
C ASP A 13 0.01 -9.62 13.19
N ILE A 14 -0.51 -8.39 13.07
CA ILE A 14 -0.28 -7.28 14.02
C ILE A 14 -0.93 -7.53 15.39
N ILE A 15 -1.91 -8.43 15.50
CA ILE A 15 -2.61 -8.77 16.75
C ILE A 15 -2.24 -10.17 17.22
N ASN A 16 -2.44 -11.21 16.41
CA ASN A 16 -2.24 -12.60 16.79
C ASN A 16 -1.87 -13.48 15.58
N GLY A 17 -1.56 -14.76 15.80
CA GLY A 17 -1.12 -15.69 14.75
C GLY A 17 -2.28 -16.39 14.01
N ILE A 18 -2.02 -16.79 12.76
CA ILE A 18 -2.99 -17.46 11.89
C ILE A 18 -3.34 -18.89 12.36
N GLU A 19 -2.40 -19.56 13.02
CA GLU A 19 -2.54 -20.96 13.45
C GLU A 19 -3.76 -21.18 14.37
N PHE A 20 -4.40 -22.34 14.23
CA PHE A 20 -5.59 -22.70 15.02
C PHE A 20 -5.20 -23.40 16.34
N ASP A 21 -4.48 -22.68 17.20
CA ASP A 21 -4.10 -23.15 18.53
C ASP A 21 -4.25 -22.04 19.57
N ALA A 22 -4.40 -22.42 20.85
CA ALA A 22 -4.68 -21.48 21.92
C ALA A 22 -3.57 -20.43 22.12
N ARG A 23 -2.30 -20.81 21.93
CA ARG A 23 -1.15 -19.93 22.13
C ARG A 23 -1.10 -18.86 21.04
N SER A 24 -1.25 -19.26 19.78
CA SER A 24 -1.21 -18.34 18.64
C SER A 24 -2.33 -17.32 18.65
N ARG A 25 -3.46 -17.61 19.31
CA ARG A 25 -4.62 -16.70 19.36
C ARG A 25 -4.57 -15.64 20.46
N ILE A 26 -3.64 -15.74 21.40
CA ILE A 26 -3.42 -14.71 22.42
C ILE A 26 -2.86 -13.45 21.72
N PRO A 27 -3.51 -12.29 21.86
CA PRO A 27 -2.95 -11.03 21.35
C PRO A 27 -1.59 -10.73 21.95
N ASP A 28 -0.62 -10.36 21.11
CA ASP A 28 0.75 -10.06 21.51
C ASP A 28 1.14 -8.64 21.07
N PRO A 29 1.34 -7.69 22.01
CA PRO A 29 1.65 -6.30 21.67
C PRO A 29 2.99 -6.13 20.93
N ALA A 30 3.94 -7.06 21.09
CA ALA A 30 5.23 -6.99 20.38
C ALA A 30 5.05 -7.11 18.85
N ARG A 31 3.92 -7.64 18.38
CA ARG A 31 3.57 -7.72 16.96
C ARG A 31 3.38 -6.36 16.30
N GLN A 32 3.07 -5.31 17.07
CA GLN A 32 2.99 -3.94 16.55
C GLN A 32 4.36 -3.42 16.10
N GLU A 33 5.43 -3.72 16.84
CA GLU A 33 6.80 -3.38 16.41
C GLU A 33 7.20 -4.16 15.15
N MET A 34 6.82 -5.43 15.07
CA MET A 34 7.09 -6.26 13.89
C MET A 34 6.36 -5.71 12.66
N ALA A 35 5.09 -5.36 12.79
CA ALA A 35 4.31 -4.73 11.73
C ALA A 35 4.94 -3.41 11.28
N TYR A 36 5.37 -2.55 12.22
CA TYR A 36 6.07 -1.31 11.89
C TYR A 36 7.36 -1.57 11.09
N ARG A 37 8.23 -2.48 11.55
CA ARG A 37 9.50 -2.81 10.86
C ARG A 37 9.25 -3.34 9.45
N GLN A 38 8.26 -4.22 9.29
CA GLN A 38 7.91 -4.78 7.98
C GLN A 38 7.32 -3.71 7.05
N SER A 39 6.45 -2.84 7.55
CA SER A 39 5.89 -1.72 6.79
C SER A 39 6.97 -0.74 6.34
N ALA A 40 7.91 -0.38 7.24
CA ALA A 40 9.02 0.51 6.92
C ALA A 40 9.95 -0.08 5.84
N ALA A 41 10.33 -1.35 5.97
CA ALA A 41 11.16 -2.03 4.98
C ALA A 41 10.44 -2.14 3.61
N THR A 42 9.15 -2.49 3.63
CA THR A 42 8.33 -2.57 2.42
C THR A 42 8.20 -1.22 1.72
N LEU A 43 7.88 -0.15 2.46
CA LEU A 43 7.75 1.19 1.89
C LEU A 43 9.09 1.71 1.35
N ASN A 44 10.20 1.44 2.03
CA ASN A 44 11.52 1.80 1.54
C ASN A 44 11.82 1.13 0.18
N LEU A 45 11.49 -0.15 0.03
CA LEU A 45 11.65 -0.87 -1.23
C LEU A 45 10.71 -0.32 -2.32
N LEU A 46 9.45 -0.04 -2.00
CA LEU A 46 8.49 0.54 -2.95
C LEU A 46 8.93 1.91 -3.45
N ARG A 47 9.45 2.77 -2.56
CA ARG A 47 10.04 4.06 -2.95
C ARG A 47 11.22 3.88 -3.89
N ALA A 48 12.10 2.93 -3.62
CA ALA A 48 13.21 2.61 -4.50
C ALA A 48 12.75 2.15 -5.89
N PHE A 49 11.64 1.42 -6.00
CA PHE A 49 11.07 1.07 -7.31
C PHE A 49 10.37 2.23 -8.02
N ALA A 50 9.64 3.05 -7.27
CA ALA A 50 8.91 4.19 -7.82
C ALA A 50 9.84 5.29 -8.37
N GLN A 51 10.97 5.52 -7.70
CA GLN A 51 11.92 6.61 -8.04
C GLN A 51 13.20 6.10 -8.72
N GLY A 52 13.59 4.84 -8.50
CA GLY A 52 14.84 4.26 -9.02
C GLY A 52 14.79 3.79 -10.48
N GLY A 53 13.81 4.24 -11.26
CA GLY A 53 13.66 3.92 -12.68
C GLY A 53 13.03 2.56 -12.99
N TYR A 54 12.71 1.74 -11.97
CA TYR A 54 11.88 0.55 -12.20
C TYR A 54 10.52 0.98 -12.77
N ALA A 55 9.89 2.01 -12.18
CA ALA A 55 8.63 2.61 -12.63
C ALA A 55 8.66 3.39 -13.95
N SER A 56 9.80 3.42 -14.67
CA SER A 56 9.89 4.09 -15.97
C SER A 56 8.90 3.49 -16.99
N LEU A 57 8.27 4.36 -17.79
CA LEU A 57 7.39 3.95 -18.88
C LEU A 57 8.12 3.14 -19.96
N GLU A 58 9.45 3.20 -20.01
CA GLU A 58 10.24 2.36 -20.90
C GLU A 58 10.22 0.87 -20.49
N ASN A 59 9.83 0.56 -19.25
CA ASN A 59 9.70 -0.82 -18.74
C ASN A 59 8.31 -1.44 -18.96
N VAL A 60 7.38 -0.73 -19.63
CA VAL A 60 5.97 -1.13 -19.81
C VAL A 60 5.79 -2.54 -20.39
N HIS A 61 6.61 -2.92 -21.38
CA HIS A 61 6.57 -4.28 -21.94
C HIS A 61 6.96 -5.36 -20.91
N ARG A 62 7.92 -5.07 -20.02
CA ARG A 62 8.40 -6.04 -19.01
C ARG A 62 7.31 -6.37 -17.99
N TRP A 63 6.42 -5.42 -17.68
CA TRP A 63 5.32 -5.64 -16.73
C TRP A 63 4.13 -6.35 -17.35
N MET A 64 3.76 -6.03 -18.59
CA MET A 64 2.58 -6.62 -19.23
C MET A 64 2.79 -8.08 -19.67
N LEU A 65 3.98 -8.44 -20.11
CA LEU A 65 4.21 -9.78 -20.68
C LEU A 65 4.11 -10.92 -19.66
N GLY A 66 4.27 -10.64 -18.35
CA GLY A 66 4.28 -11.69 -17.32
C GLY A 66 2.91 -12.26 -16.95
N PHE A 67 1.82 -11.51 -17.11
CA PHE A 67 0.47 -11.93 -16.66
C PHE A 67 -0.56 -12.08 -17.79
N VAL A 68 -0.26 -11.53 -18.97
CA VAL A 68 -1.19 -11.42 -20.10
C VAL A 68 -1.05 -12.59 -21.08
N ALA A 69 0.12 -13.23 -21.15
CA ALA A 69 0.46 -14.23 -22.16
C ALA A 69 -0.53 -15.41 -22.21
N ASP A 70 -1.09 -15.80 -21.05
CA ASP A 70 -2.03 -16.93 -20.94
C ASP A 70 -3.50 -16.49 -20.78
N SER A 71 -3.80 -15.19 -20.95
CA SER A 71 -5.15 -14.65 -20.77
C SER A 71 -5.94 -14.61 -22.08
N PRO A 72 -7.24 -14.97 -22.08
CA PRO A 72 -8.14 -14.77 -23.23
C PRO A 72 -8.29 -13.30 -23.64
N GLN A 73 -7.88 -12.35 -22.78
CA GLN A 73 -7.88 -10.92 -23.05
C GLN A 73 -6.52 -10.42 -23.57
N GLY A 74 -5.59 -11.32 -23.87
CA GLY A 74 -4.21 -11.05 -24.25
C GLY A 74 -4.05 -9.98 -25.33
N GLU A 75 -4.79 -10.17 -26.44
CA GLU A 75 -4.75 -9.28 -27.61
C GLU A 75 -5.10 -7.82 -27.27
N LYS A 76 -6.02 -7.59 -26.33
CA LYS A 76 -6.41 -6.21 -25.96
C LYS A 76 -5.31 -5.50 -25.19
N TYR A 77 -4.65 -6.21 -24.27
CA TYR A 77 -3.53 -5.66 -23.51
C TYR A 77 -2.29 -5.48 -24.40
N GLU A 78 -2.04 -6.40 -25.33
CA GLU A 78 -0.98 -6.27 -26.32
C GLU A 78 -1.18 -5.06 -27.24
N SER A 79 -2.41 -4.86 -27.75
CA SER A 79 -2.73 -3.67 -28.55
C SER A 79 -2.48 -2.37 -27.78
N LEU A 80 -2.86 -2.32 -26.50
CA LEU A 80 -2.60 -1.17 -25.64
C LEU A 80 -1.09 -0.97 -25.41
N ALA A 81 -0.36 -2.05 -25.14
CA ALA A 81 1.08 -2.03 -24.96
C ALA A 81 1.80 -1.44 -26.17
N ASN A 82 1.45 -1.91 -27.37
CA ASN A 82 2.04 -1.46 -28.61
C ASN A 82 1.79 0.04 -28.84
N ARG A 83 0.57 0.54 -28.55
CA ARG A 83 0.27 1.97 -28.65
C ARG A 83 1.06 2.83 -27.65
N ILE A 84 1.31 2.31 -26.44
CA ILE A 84 2.16 2.98 -25.46
C ILE A 84 3.61 3.03 -25.98
N THR A 85 4.11 1.92 -26.52
CA THR A 85 5.45 1.85 -27.15
C THR A 85 5.60 2.85 -28.30
N GLU A 86 4.66 2.89 -29.24
CA GLU A 86 4.63 3.87 -30.34
C GLU A 86 4.64 5.31 -29.83
N THR A 87 3.88 5.59 -28.76
CA THR A 87 3.86 6.92 -28.14
C THR A 87 5.23 7.29 -27.55
N MET A 88 5.88 6.36 -26.86
CA MET A 88 7.23 6.57 -26.31
C MET A 88 8.28 6.78 -27.41
N GLU A 89 8.19 6.04 -28.52
CA GLU A 89 9.04 6.24 -29.69
C GLU A 89 8.85 7.61 -30.34
N PHE A 90 7.60 8.06 -30.47
CA PHE A 90 7.29 9.41 -30.96
C PHE A 90 7.87 10.49 -30.05
N MET A 91 7.67 10.37 -28.73
CA MET A 91 8.22 11.31 -27.74
C MET A 91 9.75 11.39 -27.85
N ARG A 92 10.41 10.24 -27.98
CA ARG A 92 11.86 10.18 -28.19
C ARG A 92 12.29 10.86 -29.50
N ALA A 93 11.55 10.66 -30.59
CA ALA A 93 11.85 11.26 -31.89
C ALA A 93 11.77 12.80 -31.88
N VAL A 94 10.92 13.38 -31.02
CA VAL A 94 10.83 14.83 -30.82
C VAL A 94 11.72 15.36 -29.67
N GLY A 95 12.61 14.51 -29.15
CA GLY A 95 13.61 14.89 -28.15
C GLY A 95 13.16 14.84 -26.69
N ILE A 96 12.02 14.20 -26.39
CA ILE A 96 11.53 13.99 -25.03
C ILE A 96 11.87 12.56 -24.60
N THR A 97 12.72 12.41 -23.60
CA THR A 97 13.24 11.12 -23.13
C THR A 97 13.15 10.97 -21.61
N SER A 98 13.34 9.76 -21.09
CA SER A 98 13.37 9.50 -19.64
C SER A 98 14.57 10.15 -18.94
N GLU A 99 15.65 10.48 -19.66
CA GLU A 99 16.77 11.25 -19.11
C GLU A 99 16.46 12.75 -19.01
N THR A 100 15.63 13.26 -19.91
CA THR A 100 15.32 14.70 -20.02
C THR A 100 14.01 15.09 -19.34
N ASN A 101 13.14 14.11 -19.04
CA ASN A 101 11.83 14.32 -18.41
C ASN A 101 11.55 13.31 -17.28
N PHE A 102 11.56 13.78 -16.04
CA PHE A 102 11.34 12.97 -14.84
C PHE A 102 9.98 12.27 -14.82
N ALA A 103 8.93 12.88 -15.41
CA ALA A 103 7.59 12.31 -15.44
C ALA A 103 7.49 11.01 -16.28
N LEU A 104 8.49 10.73 -17.12
CA LEU A 104 8.57 9.46 -17.86
C LEU A 104 9.33 8.38 -17.10
N ARG A 105 10.12 8.76 -16.10
CA ARG A 105 11.05 7.87 -15.39
C ARG A 105 10.54 7.43 -14.03
N GLU A 106 9.78 8.29 -13.36
CA GLU A 106 9.34 8.11 -11.98
C GLU A 106 7.83 8.25 -11.89
N THR A 107 7.24 7.65 -10.86
CA THR A 107 5.83 7.81 -10.56
C THR A 107 5.64 8.06 -9.07
N ASP A 108 4.63 8.84 -8.73
CA ASP A 108 4.22 8.96 -7.35
C ASP A 108 3.55 7.66 -6.90
N PHE A 109 3.91 7.21 -5.70
CA PHE A 109 3.33 6.03 -5.08
C PHE A 109 2.93 6.34 -3.65
N TYR A 110 1.74 5.90 -3.28
CA TYR A 110 1.14 6.16 -1.97
C TYR A 110 0.73 4.83 -1.33
N THR A 111 0.67 4.82 -0.01
CA THR A 111 0.26 3.65 0.79
C THR A 111 -1.00 3.94 1.55
N SER A 112 -1.80 2.90 1.78
CA SER A 112 -3.03 3.00 2.54
C SER A 112 -3.34 1.73 3.31
N HIS A 113 -4.05 1.88 4.43
CA HIS A 113 -4.61 0.78 5.21
C HIS A 113 -5.84 1.22 6.02
N GLU A 114 -6.59 0.25 6.55
CA GLU A 114 -7.68 0.53 7.48
C GLU A 114 -7.12 0.94 8.84
N ALA A 115 -7.51 2.12 9.35
CA ALA A 115 -7.09 2.63 10.67
C ALA A 115 -7.77 1.86 11.81
N LEU A 116 -7.57 0.54 11.89
CA LEU A 116 -8.38 -0.35 12.72
C LEU A 116 -7.86 -0.44 14.15
N LEU A 117 -6.54 -0.59 14.33
CA LEU A 117 -5.90 -0.75 15.64
C LEU A 117 -5.45 0.62 16.16
N LEU A 118 -6.37 1.35 16.81
CA LEU A 118 -6.15 2.76 17.15
C LEU A 118 -4.92 3.03 18.02
N GLY A 119 -4.51 2.12 18.90
CA GLY A 119 -3.27 2.30 19.67
C GLY A 119 -2.00 2.30 18.80
N TYR A 120 -2.02 1.58 17.68
CA TYR A 120 -0.94 1.63 16.68
C TYR A 120 -0.98 2.94 15.88
N GLU A 121 -2.17 3.37 15.48
CA GLU A 121 -2.37 4.61 14.72
C GLU A 121 -1.98 5.85 15.54
N GLU A 122 -2.41 5.91 16.81
CA GLU A 122 -2.04 6.96 17.76
C GLU A 122 -0.52 7.09 17.91
N ALA A 123 0.19 5.96 18.09
CA ALA A 123 1.65 5.95 18.22
C ALA A 123 2.40 6.48 16.98
N LEU A 124 1.76 6.43 15.80
CA LEU A 124 2.28 6.94 14.53
C LEU A 124 1.67 8.27 14.12
N THR A 125 0.83 8.88 14.94
CA THR A 125 0.29 10.22 14.67
C THR A 125 1.32 11.28 15.07
N ARG A 126 1.52 12.29 14.23
CA ARG A 126 2.52 13.36 14.44
C ARG A 126 1.92 14.72 14.16
N VAL A 127 2.46 15.73 14.84
CA VAL A 127 2.21 17.14 14.51
C VAL A 127 3.17 17.54 13.40
N ASP A 128 2.66 18.07 12.30
CA ASP A 128 3.51 18.68 11.27
C ASP A 128 4.19 19.94 11.83
N SER A 129 5.49 20.06 11.62
CA SER A 129 6.28 21.19 12.13
C SER A 129 5.97 22.52 11.43
N THR A 130 5.33 22.49 10.27
CA THR A 130 5.05 23.69 9.47
C THR A 130 3.64 24.21 9.73
N SER A 131 2.62 23.34 9.64
CA SER A 131 1.22 23.73 9.82
C SER A 131 0.73 23.61 11.26
N GLY A 132 1.35 22.75 12.08
CA GLY A 132 0.85 22.40 13.41
C GLY A 132 -0.35 21.45 13.41
N ASP A 133 -0.73 20.93 12.23
CA ASP A 133 -1.81 19.95 12.11
C ASP A 133 -1.36 18.53 12.47
N TRP A 134 -2.33 17.67 12.78
CA TRP A 134 -2.10 16.27 13.06
C TRP A 134 -2.21 15.41 11.80
N TYR A 135 -1.20 14.57 11.57
CA TYR A 135 -1.15 13.63 10.46
C TYR A 135 -0.92 12.20 10.98
N ALA A 136 -1.68 11.25 10.43
CA ALA A 136 -1.39 9.84 10.61
C ALA A 136 -0.21 9.46 9.72
N THR A 137 0.97 9.21 10.31
CA THR A 137 2.19 8.90 9.53
C THR A 137 2.39 7.39 9.29
N SER A 138 1.35 6.59 9.56
CA SER A 138 1.29 5.15 9.31
C SER A 138 0.99 4.82 7.84
N GLY A 139 0.33 5.72 7.11
CA GLY A 139 -0.02 5.59 5.70
C GLY A 139 -0.33 6.97 5.10
N HIS A 140 -0.31 7.10 3.77
CA HIS A 140 -0.66 8.36 3.10
C HIS A 140 -2.16 8.61 3.08
N MET A 141 -2.93 7.52 3.02
CA MET A 141 -4.38 7.54 3.15
C MET A 141 -4.80 6.43 4.10
N ILE A 142 -5.65 6.74 5.07
CA ILE A 142 -6.24 5.75 5.96
C ILE A 142 -7.75 5.77 5.82
N TRP A 143 -8.40 4.61 5.98
CA TRP A 143 -9.86 4.52 5.90
C TRP A 143 -10.48 3.91 7.14
N ILE A 144 -11.78 4.15 7.31
CA ILE A 144 -12.62 3.55 8.34
C ILE A 144 -13.43 2.44 7.71
N GLY A 145 -13.35 1.22 8.25
CA GLY A 145 -14.08 0.08 7.73
C GLY A 145 -15.59 0.17 8.00
N ASP A 146 -16.37 -0.60 7.24
CA ASP A 146 -17.84 -0.61 7.37
C ASP A 146 -18.33 -1.06 8.75
N ARG A 147 -17.52 -1.82 9.50
CA ARG A 147 -17.85 -2.31 10.85
C ARG A 147 -17.44 -1.34 11.96
N THR A 148 -16.68 -0.30 11.65
CA THR A 148 -16.09 0.66 12.60
C THR A 148 -16.45 2.11 12.31
N ARG A 149 -17.35 2.36 11.36
CA ARG A 149 -17.77 3.72 10.92
C ARG A 149 -18.95 4.32 11.69
N GLN A 150 -19.20 3.88 12.92
CA GLN A 150 -20.26 4.46 13.74
C GLN A 150 -19.92 5.93 14.07
N PRO A 151 -20.79 6.91 13.80
CA PRO A 151 -20.46 8.34 13.92
C PRO A 151 -20.00 8.79 15.31
N ASP A 152 -20.40 8.07 16.35
CA ASP A 152 -20.13 8.33 17.76
C ASP A 152 -19.01 7.44 18.35
N HIS A 153 -18.29 6.69 17.51
CA HIS A 153 -17.23 5.77 17.94
C HIS A 153 -15.82 6.29 17.69
N ALA A 154 -14.87 5.64 18.37
CA ALA A 154 -13.46 6.02 18.43
C ALA A 154 -12.77 6.18 17.06
N HIS A 155 -13.10 5.36 16.07
CA HIS A 155 -12.48 5.43 14.73
C HIS A 155 -12.86 6.71 13.98
N VAL A 156 -14.13 7.11 14.06
CA VAL A 156 -14.59 8.38 13.46
C VAL A 156 -13.98 9.55 14.21
N GLU A 157 -13.93 9.50 15.54
CA GLU A 157 -13.30 10.56 16.33
C GLU A 157 -11.81 10.70 16.05
N TYR A 158 -11.08 9.59 15.93
CA TYR A 158 -9.66 9.61 15.55
C TYR A 158 -9.47 10.25 14.17
N CYS A 159 -10.17 9.75 13.14
CA CYS A 159 -10.01 10.26 11.78
C CYS A 159 -10.52 11.70 11.61
N ARG A 160 -11.42 12.19 12.48
CA ARG A 160 -11.87 13.60 12.49
C ARG A 160 -10.72 14.58 12.71
N GLY A 161 -9.70 14.18 13.47
CA GLY A 161 -8.56 15.02 13.83
C GLY A 161 -7.39 14.98 12.84
N ILE A 162 -7.39 14.03 11.88
CA ILE A 162 -6.29 13.83 10.95
C ILE A 162 -6.50 14.68 9.68
N LYS A 163 -5.41 15.27 9.18
CA LYS A 163 -5.36 16.06 7.94
C LYS A 163 -4.78 15.29 6.75
#